data_AF-A0A7W0S4W4-F1
#
_entry.id   AF-A0A7W0S4W4-F1
#
_cell.length_a   1.000
_cell.length_b   1.000
_cell.length_c   1.000
_cell.angle_alpha   90.00
_cell.angle_beta   90.00
_cell.angle_gamma   90.00
#
_symmetry.space_group_name_H-M   'P 1'
#
loop_
_entity.id
_entity.type
_entity.pdbx_description
1 polymer ?
#
loop_
_entity_poly.entity_id
_entity_poly.type
_entity_poly.pdbx_seq_one_letter_code
_entity_poly.pdbx_strand_id
1 'polypeptide(L)'
;MPNLRGIGPGGLWTLERALVDAMAAQVTRRLADDPAAAPLHAAAGSEPIIATNSQDASASSGLLFDKHILKANVNIRVPFSIHPGSGLVALPIAAGALATFTPSAASPEAAMDSPMFSMPTNPLERVRTALATWR
;
A
#
# COMPACT_ATOMS: atom_id res chain seq x y z
N MET A 1 3.76 20.55 -6.80
CA MET A 1 4.06 19.47 -7.76
C MET A 1 5.37 18.82 -7.34
N PRO A 2 5.48 17.47 -7.29
CA PRO A 2 6.73 16.79 -6.99
C PRO A 2 7.82 17.23 -7.99
N ASN A 3 9.03 17.46 -7.51
CA ASN A 3 10.15 17.75 -8.40
C ASN A 3 10.65 16.44 -9.03
N LEU A 4 10.30 16.20 -10.29
CA LEU A 4 10.64 14.98 -11.04
C LEU A 4 11.90 15.15 -11.91
N ARG A 5 12.68 16.23 -11.72
CA ARG A 5 13.92 16.45 -12.48
C ARG A 5 14.85 15.24 -12.31
N GLY A 6 15.37 14.73 -13.44
CA GLY A 6 16.28 13.59 -13.47
C GLY A 6 15.62 12.22 -13.59
N ILE A 7 14.28 12.13 -13.62
CA ILE A 7 13.56 10.90 -13.96
C ILE A 7 13.19 10.95 -15.45
N GLY A 8 13.82 10.10 -16.27
CA GLY A 8 13.53 10.02 -17.70
C GLY A 8 12.11 9.52 -18.03
N PRO A 9 11.70 9.52 -19.31
CA PRO A 9 10.39 9.01 -19.73
C PRO A 9 10.17 7.58 -19.25
N GLY A 10 9.09 7.32 -18.52
CA GLY A 10 8.78 6.01 -17.93
C GLY A 10 9.58 5.65 -16.67
N GLY A 11 10.62 6.41 -16.33
CA GLY A 11 11.46 6.16 -15.15
C GLY A 11 10.71 6.29 -13.83
N LEU A 12 9.62 7.07 -13.80
CA LEU A 12 8.75 7.19 -12.61
C LEU A 12 8.05 5.87 -12.33
N TRP A 13 7.46 5.25 -13.35
CA TRP A 13 6.76 3.97 -13.21
C TRP A 13 7.72 2.85 -12.84
N THR A 14 8.92 2.83 -13.43
CA THR A 14 9.97 1.88 -13.04
C THR A 14 10.36 2.07 -11.57
N LEU A 15 10.53 3.31 -11.12
CA LEU A 15 10.88 3.62 -9.73
C LEU A 15 9.77 3.19 -8.77
N GLU A 16 8.52 3.53 -9.05
CA GLU A 16 7.38 3.18 -8.19
C GLU A 16 7.18 1.66 -8.12
N ARG A 17 7.33 0.94 -9.24
CA ARG A 17 7.26 -0.53 -9.22
C ARG A 17 8.40 -1.16 -8.43
N ALA A 18 9.62 -0.63 -8.57
CA ALA A 18 10.76 -1.06 -7.77
C ALA A 18 10.54 -0.79 -6.27
N LEU A 19 9.81 0.28 -5.92
CA LEU A 19 9.39 0.56 -4.55
C LEU A 19 8.43 -0.50 -4.02
N VAL A 20 7.43 -0.88 -4.82
CA VAL A 20 6.50 -1.97 -4.45
C VAL A 20 7.23 -3.29 -4.25
N ASP A 21 8.13 -3.66 -5.17
CA ASP A 21 8.92 -4.91 -5.06
C ASP A 21 9.81 -4.89 -3.79
N ALA A 22 10.48 -3.77 -3.50
CA ALA A 22 11.31 -3.64 -2.30
C ALA A 22 10.48 -3.69 -1.00
N MET A 23 9.31 -3.03 -0.97
CA MET A 23 8.41 -3.10 0.17
C MET A 23 7.89 -4.52 0.40
N ALA A 24 7.48 -5.21 -0.66
CA ALA A 24 7.05 -6.60 -0.59
C ALA A 24 8.15 -7.49 0.03
N ALA A 25 9.38 -7.41 -0.46
CA ALA A 25 10.51 -8.16 0.09
C ALA A 25 10.78 -7.85 1.57
N GLN A 26 10.72 -6.58 1.97
CA GLN A 26 10.91 -6.17 3.36
C GLN A 26 9.79 -6.68 4.27
N VAL A 27 8.55 -6.61 3.83
CA VAL A 27 7.39 -7.11 4.58
C VAL A 27 7.47 -8.62 4.72
N THR A 28 7.73 -9.36 3.63
CA THR A 28 7.93 -10.82 3.68
C THR A 28 8.99 -11.20 4.70
N ARG A 29 10.15 -10.50 4.71
CA ARG A 29 11.22 -10.78 5.68
C ARG A 29 10.78 -10.54 7.11
N ARG A 30 10.07 -9.44 7.38
CA ARG A 30 9.57 -9.13 8.73
C ARG A 30 8.53 -10.13 9.20
N LEU A 31 7.64 -10.58 8.31
CA LEU A 31 6.58 -11.54 8.64
C LEU A 31 7.09 -12.97 8.85
N ALA A 32 8.28 -13.32 8.32
CA ALA A 32 8.85 -14.66 8.47
C ALA A 32 9.13 -14.99 9.95
N ASP A 33 9.59 -13.99 10.72
CA ASP A 33 10.00 -14.16 12.11
C ASP A 33 8.98 -13.56 13.11
N ASP A 34 7.85 -13.01 12.63
CA ASP A 34 6.84 -12.38 13.47
C ASP A 34 5.76 -13.38 13.91
N PRO A 35 5.66 -13.71 15.22
CA PRO A 35 4.62 -14.61 15.71
C PRO A 35 3.20 -14.09 15.46
N ALA A 36 3.01 -12.75 15.40
CA ALA A 36 1.71 -12.15 15.13
C ALA A 36 1.25 -12.38 13.68
N ALA A 37 2.15 -12.80 12.78
CA ALA A 37 1.83 -13.11 11.40
C ALA A 37 1.16 -14.49 11.22
N ALA A 38 1.04 -15.31 12.28
CA ALA A 38 0.48 -16.67 12.18
C ALA A 38 -0.87 -16.76 11.42
N PRO A 39 -1.84 -15.82 11.58
CA PRO A 39 -3.07 -15.84 10.79
C PRO A 39 -2.84 -15.66 9.29
N LEU A 40 -1.85 -14.87 8.89
CA LEU A 40 -1.50 -14.66 7.48
C LEU A 40 -0.84 -15.91 6.88
N HIS A 41 0.05 -16.56 7.62
CA HIS A 41 0.64 -17.84 7.22
C HIS A 41 -0.42 -18.92 7.08
N ALA A 42 -1.37 -19.00 8.02
CA ALA A 42 -2.47 -19.96 7.95
C ALA A 42 -3.40 -19.70 6.75
N ALA A 43 -3.67 -18.43 6.41
CA ALA A 43 -4.47 -18.06 5.24
C ALA A 43 -3.77 -18.37 3.91
N ALA A 44 -2.46 -18.14 3.84
CA ALA A 44 -1.66 -18.42 2.64
C ALA A 44 -1.36 -19.93 2.47
N GLY A 45 -1.35 -20.70 3.56
CA GLY A 45 -1.01 -22.12 3.53
C GLY A 45 0.43 -22.35 3.07
N SER A 46 0.59 -23.00 1.91
CA SER A 46 1.90 -23.21 1.28
C SER A 46 2.26 -22.14 0.25
N GLU A 47 1.36 -21.20 -0.04
CA GLU A 47 1.58 -20.13 -1.01
C GLU A 47 2.40 -18.98 -0.37
N PRO A 48 3.04 -18.13 -1.20
CA PRO A 48 3.65 -16.91 -0.70
C PRO A 48 2.62 -15.99 -0.01
N ILE A 49 2.93 -15.51 1.19
CA ILE A 49 2.07 -14.58 1.95
C ILE A 49 1.91 -13.23 1.24
N ILE A 50 2.91 -12.82 0.45
CA ILE A 50 2.89 -11.57 -0.32
C ILE A 50 3.02 -11.91 -1.80
N ALA A 51 2.12 -11.36 -2.62
CA ALA A 51 2.17 -11.38 -4.07
C ALA A 51 2.39 -9.98 -4.61
N THR A 52 3.02 -9.84 -5.79
CA THR A 52 3.12 -8.53 -6.49
C THR A 52 2.40 -8.50 -7.84
N ASN A 53 1.86 -9.64 -8.27
CA ASN A 53 1.14 -9.80 -9.52
C ASN A 53 -0.17 -10.54 -9.27
N SER A 54 -1.29 -9.88 -9.56
CA SER A 54 -2.62 -10.48 -9.39
C SER A 54 -2.92 -11.64 -10.35
N GLN A 55 -2.12 -11.81 -11.39
CA GLN A 55 -2.24 -12.91 -12.35
C GLN A 55 -1.45 -14.16 -11.92
N ASP A 56 -0.70 -14.09 -10.82
CA ASP A 56 0.05 -15.24 -10.31
C ASP A 56 -0.87 -16.16 -9.51
N ALA A 57 -1.32 -17.22 -10.15
CA ALA A 57 -2.20 -18.22 -9.53
C ALA A 57 -1.52 -18.96 -8.36
N SER A 58 -0.19 -18.96 -8.27
CA SER A 58 0.55 -19.62 -7.18
C SER A 58 0.60 -18.81 -5.88
N ALA A 59 0.07 -17.60 -5.89
CA ALA A 59 -0.01 -16.70 -4.74
C ALA A 59 -1.42 -16.08 -4.59
N SER A 60 -2.45 -16.84 -4.98
CA SER A 60 -3.84 -16.40 -5.02
C SER A 60 -4.43 -16.09 -3.64
N SER A 61 -3.89 -16.72 -2.59
CA SER A 61 -4.29 -16.53 -1.20
C SER A 61 -3.46 -15.49 -0.45
N GLY A 62 -2.40 -14.97 -1.07
CA GLY A 62 -1.49 -13.98 -0.49
C GLY A 62 -2.05 -12.56 -0.51
N LEU A 63 -1.46 -11.69 0.31
CA LEU A 63 -1.69 -10.25 0.26
C LEU A 63 -1.04 -9.66 -1.00
N LEU A 64 -1.86 -9.01 -1.83
CA LEU A 64 -1.39 -8.39 -3.06
C LEU A 64 -0.81 -6.99 -2.81
N PHE A 65 0.49 -6.86 -3.03
CA PHE A 65 1.20 -5.60 -3.21
C PHE A 65 1.18 -5.25 -4.70
N ASP A 66 0.06 -4.72 -5.18
CA ASP A 66 -0.18 -4.51 -6.61
C ASP A 66 0.78 -3.47 -7.21
N LYS A 67 1.77 -3.92 -7.98
CA LYS A 67 2.67 -3.02 -8.72
C LYS A 67 2.15 -2.63 -10.09
N HIS A 68 1.19 -3.38 -10.63
CA HIS A 68 0.65 -3.17 -11.97
C HIS A 68 -0.52 -2.18 -12.00
N ILE A 69 -1.06 -1.82 -10.82
CA ILE A 69 -1.90 -0.63 -10.64
C ILE A 69 -1.13 0.65 -11.05
N LEU A 70 0.20 0.68 -10.88
CA LEU A 70 1.03 1.83 -11.22
C LEU A 70 1.23 1.93 -12.75
N LYS A 71 0.33 2.71 -13.37
CA LYS A 71 0.31 3.01 -14.81
C LYS A 71 -0.30 4.39 -15.06
N ALA A 72 -0.08 4.91 -16.26
CA ALA A 72 -0.73 6.15 -16.68
C ALA A 72 -2.25 6.04 -16.57
N ASN A 73 -2.90 7.10 -16.07
CA ASN A 73 -4.35 7.19 -15.87
C ASN A 73 -4.94 6.07 -15.00
N VAL A 74 -4.17 5.57 -14.02
CA VAL A 74 -4.76 4.70 -13.00
C VAL A 74 -5.78 5.47 -12.16
N ASN A 75 -6.91 4.83 -11.90
CA ASN A 75 -7.91 5.32 -10.97
C ASN A 75 -7.64 4.77 -9.57
N ILE A 76 -7.34 5.67 -8.64
CA ILE A 76 -7.28 5.37 -7.21
C ILE A 76 -8.38 6.21 -6.53
N ARG A 77 -9.05 5.64 -5.53
CA ARG A 77 -10.07 6.37 -4.78
C ARG A 77 -9.42 7.54 -4.07
N VAL A 78 -9.99 8.73 -4.27
CA VAL A 78 -9.54 9.93 -3.58
C VAL A 78 -9.92 9.85 -2.09
N PRO A 79 -9.13 10.45 -1.19
CA PRO A 79 -9.50 10.60 0.21
C PRO A 79 -10.92 11.13 0.39
N PHE A 80 -11.63 10.60 1.38
CA PHE A 80 -13.01 10.95 1.73
C PHE A 80 -14.08 10.61 0.68
N SER A 81 -13.75 9.87 -0.39
CA SER A 81 -14.77 9.34 -1.31
C SER A 81 -15.50 8.12 -0.73
N ILE A 82 -16.78 7.97 -1.07
CA ILE A 82 -17.61 6.84 -0.65
C ILE A 82 -17.43 5.66 -1.61
N HIS A 83 -17.21 4.46 -1.06
CA HIS A 83 -17.17 3.21 -1.79
C HIS A 83 -18.58 2.72 -2.10
N PRO A 84 -18.99 2.60 -3.38
CA PRO A 84 -20.39 2.31 -3.74
C PRO A 84 -20.86 0.93 -3.27
N GLY A 85 -19.96 -0.06 -3.19
CA GLY A 85 -20.32 -1.42 -2.79
C GLY A 85 -20.41 -1.64 -1.28
N SER A 86 -19.81 -0.77 -0.46
CA SER A 86 -19.75 -0.96 1.00
C SER A 86 -20.35 0.21 1.79
N GLY A 87 -20.57 1.35 1.14
CA GLY A 87 -20.99 2.59 1.80
C GLY A 87 -19.92 3.26 2.65
N LEU A 88 -18.72 2.67 2.76
CA LEU A 88 -17.63 3.19 3.60
C LEU A 88 -16.82 4.27 2.88
N VAL A 89 -16.25 5.17 3.66
CA VAL A 89 -15.41 6.28 3.22
C VAL A 89 -13.95 5.84 3.11
N ALA A 90 -13.25 6.29 2.06
CA ALA A 90 -11.80 6.18 1.94
C ALA A 90 -11.11 7.13 2.94
N LEU A 91 -11.12 6.74 4.22
CA LEU A 91 -10.73 7.57 5.34
C LEU A 91 -9.19 7.59 5.53
N PRO A 92 -8.54 8.76 5.47
CA PRO A 92 -7.14 8.88 5.87
C PRO A 92 -7.00 8.67 7.38
N ILE A 93 -6.09 7.77 7.77
CA ILE A 93 -5.80 7.50 9.18
C ILE A 93 -4.30 7.64 9.47
N ALA A 94 -3.96 8.00 10.70
CA ALA A 94 -2.58 7.96 11.17
C ALA A 94 -2.12 6.51 11.35
N ALA A 95 -0.84 6.23 11.14
CA ALA A 95 -0.28 4.88 11.26
C ALA A 95 -0.58 4.24 12.64
N GLY A 96 -0.50 5.01 13.72
CA GLY A 96 -0.80 4.53 15.09
C GLY A 96 -2.27 4.17 15.31
N ALA A 97 -3.20 4.67 14.49
CA ALA A 97 -4.63 4.36 14.58
C ALA A 97 -5.00 3.06 13.85
N LEU A 98 -4.10 2.50 13.03
CA LEU A 98 -4.37 1.30 12.24
C LEU A 98 -4.67 0.08 13.13
N ALA A 99 -3.97 -0.07 14.25
CA ALA A 99 -4.12 -1.20 15.16
C ALA A 99 -5.51 -1.27 15.82
N THR A 100 -6.20 -0.13 15.93
CA THR A 100 -7.52 -0.01 16.55
C THR A 100 -8.61 0.35 15.53
N PHE A 101 -8.30 0.29 14.23
CA PHE A 101 -9.26 0.65 13.19
C PHE A 101 -10.42 -0.35 13.16
N THR A 102 -11.64 0.17 13.13
CA THR A 102 -12.84 -0.60 12.85
C THR A 102 -13.55 -0.04 11.61
N PRO A 103 -14.21 -0.87 10.78
CA PRO A 103 -14.92 -0.38 9.60
C PRO A 103 -15.96 0.70 9.91
N SER A 104 -16.56 0.69 11.11
CA SER A 104 -17.52 1.71 11.55
C SER A 104 -16.92 3.11 11.67
N ALA A 105 -15.61 3.22 11.92
CA ALA A 105 -14.92 4.52 11.93
C ALA A 105 -14.89 5.16 10.54
N ALA A 106 -15.07 4.37 9.47
CA ALA A 106 -15.13 4.83 8.09
C ALA A 106 -16.58 5.00 7.58
N SER A 107 -17.59 5.13 8.45
CA SER A 107 -18.93 5.51 8.00
C SER A 107 -18.94 6.96 7.50
N PRO A 108 -19.87 7.35 6.60
CA PRO A 108 -20.04 8.74 6.19
C PRO A 108 -20.18 9.70 7.37
N GLU A 109 -20.93 9.31 8.41
CA GLU A 109 -21.18 10.12 9.60
C GLU A 109 -19.90 10.32 10.41
N ALA A 110 -19.18 9.24 10.70
CA ALA A 110 -17.92 9.30 11.46
C ALA A 110 -16.81 10.05 10.72
N ALA A 111 -16.79 9.98 9.39
CA ALA A 111 -15.80 10.66 8.56
C ALA A 111 -15.94 12.20 8.60
N MET A 112 -17.13 12.74 8.89
CA MET A 112 -17.33 14.20 9.00
C MET A 112 -16.57 14.81 10.17
N ASP A 113 -16.36 14.05 11.24
CA ASP A 113 -15.61 14.49 12.43
C ASP A 113 -14.10 14.28 12.29
N SER A 114 -13.64 13.81 11.14
CA SER A 114 -12.23 13.46 10.94
C SER A 114 -11.35 14.71 10.79
N PRO A 115 -10.16 14.72 11.41
CA PRO A 115 -9.26 15.86 11.33
C PRO A 115 -8.78 16.08 9.89
N MET A 116 -8.44 17.33 9.59
CA MET A 116 -7.91 17.71 8.30
C MET A 116 -6.63 16.92 8.00
N PHE A 117 -6.65 16.12 6.94
CA PHE A 117 -5.52 15.30 6.54
C PHE A 117 -4.64 16.04 5.52
N SER A 118 -3.33 15.97 5.71
CA SER A 118 -2.36 16.43 4.73
C SER A 118 -1.60 15.24 4.17
N MET A 119 -1.52 15.16 2.85
CA MET A 119 -0.71 14.13 2.19
C MET A 119 0.75 14.24 2.66
N PRO A 120 1.40 13.14 3.04
CA PRO A 120 2.80 13.17 3.44
C PRO A 120 3.65 13.58 2.23
N THR A 121 4.56 14.53 2.45
CA THR A 121 5.51 14.96 1.42
C THR A 121 6.82 14.22 1.64
N ASN A 122 7.13 13.28 0.74
CA ASN A 122 8.38 12.52 0.76
C ASN A 122 9.29 12.98 -0.39
N PRO A 123 10.46 13.58 -0.10
CA PRO A 123 11.43 13.95 -1.14
C PRO A 123 11.90 12.71 -1.91
N LEU A 124 12.06 12.86 -3.23
CA LEU A 124 12.51 11.77 -4.11
C LEU A 124 13.81 11.13 -3.64
N GLU A 125 14.79 11.93 -3.21
CA GLU A 125 16.07 11.43 -2.70
C GLU A 125 15.90 10.54 -1.47
N ARG A 126 14.97 10.88 -0.57
CA ARG A 126 14.68 10.05 0.60
C ARG A 126 14.12 8.68 0.19
N VAL A 127 13.27 8.65 -0.84
CA VAL A 127 12.73 7.41 -1.42
C VAL A 127 13.85 6.58 -2.07
N ARG A 128 14.74 7.22 -2.83
CA ARG A 128 15.89 6.55 -3.46
C ARG A 128 16.84 5.94 -2.42
N THR A 129 17.16 6.67 -1.36
CA THR A 129 18.00 6.17 -0.26
C THR A 129 17.34 4.97 0.42
N ALA A 130 16.05 5.06 0.76
CA ALA A 130 15.33 3.94 1.37
C ALA A 130 15.33 2.69 0.46
N LEU A 131 15.11 2.88 -0.84
CA LEU A 131 15.18 1.81 -1.83
C LEU A 131 16.55 1.14 -1.89
N ALA A 132 17.64 1.91 -1.81
CA ALA A 132 18.99 1.36 -1.79
C ALA A 132 19.27 0.54 -0.52
N THR A 133 18.67 0.91 0.62
CA THR A 133 18.77 0.16 1.88
C THR A 133 17.89 -1.10 1.90
N TRP A 134 16.80 -1.11 1.14
CA TRP A 134 15.81 -2.20 1.17
C TRP A 134 16.05 -3.31 0.15
N ARG A 135 16.88 -3.05 -0.86
CA ARG A 135 17.42 -4.05 -1.79
C ARG A 135 18.45 -4.94 -1.10
#